data_AF-A0A061P811-F1
#
_entry.id   AF-A0A061P811-F1
#
_cell.length_a   1.000
_cell.length_b   1.000
_cell.length_c   1.000
_cell.angle_alpha   90.00
_cell.angle_beta   90.00
_cell.angle_gamma   90.00
#
_symmetry.space_group_name_H-M   'P 1'
#
loop_
_entity.id
_entity.type
_entity.pdbx_description
1 polymer ?
#
loop_
_entity_poly.entity_id
_entity_poly.type
_entity_poly.pdbx_seq_one_letter_code
_entity_poly.pdbx_strand_id
1 'polypeptide(L)' 'MVSLVAAEFGISFVPESTRLIKHENVVYRQIDVLHHKETVLAWSKATQVPVVHRIVELLQKMKSER' A
#
# COMPACT_ATOMS: atom_id res chain seq x y z
N MET A 1 4.23 9.81 9.09
CA MET A 1 2.88 10.41 9.06
C MET A 1 2.01 9.94 10.21
N VAL A 2 1.76 8.63 10.38
CA VAL A 2 0.96 8.11 11.52
C VAL A 2 1.47 8.61 12.87
N SER A 3 2.79 8.64 13.09
CA SER A 3 3.40 9.15 14.33
C SER A 3 3.15 10.64 14.59
N LEU A 4 2.98 11.46 13.54
CA LEU A 4 2.65 12.88 13.70
C LEU A 4 1.18 13.06 14.10
N VAL A 5 0.29 12.30 13.46
CA VAL A 5 -1.14 12.24 13.85
C VAL A 5 -1.27 11.75 15.30
N ALA A 6 -0.47 10.75 15.69
CA ALA A 6 -0.43 10.24 17.05
C ALA A 6 0.07 11.25 18.08
N ALA A 7 0.92 12.19 17.65
CA ALA A 7 1.38 13.33 18.43
C ALA A 7 0.44 14.56 18.30
N GLU A 8 -0.80 14.35 17.85
CA GLU A 8 -1.84 15.36 17.69
C GLU A 8 -1.55 16.45 16.63
N PHE A 9 -0.57 16.20 15.75
CA PHE A 9 -0.29 17.07 14.61
C PHE A 9 -1.20 16.77 13.41
N GLY A 10 -2.48 17.15 13.55
CA GLY A 10 -3.46 17.18 12.46
C GLY A 10 -3.96 15.80 12.00
N ILE A 11 -4.40 15.74 10.73
CA ILE A 11 -4.98 14.54 10.11
C ILE A 11 -4.18 14.11 8.87
N SER A 12 -4.29 12.84 8.49
CA SER A 12 -3.64 12.31 7.29
C SER A 12 -4.55 11.34 6.55
N PHE A 13 -4.60 11.47 5.22
CA PHE A 13 -5.24 10.50 4.33
C PHE A 13 -4.26 9.38 4.03
N VAL A 14 -4.66 8.15 4.32
CA VAL A 14 -3.78 6.98 4.20
C VAL A 14 -4.46 5.86 3.44
N PRO A 15 -3.70 5.01 2.74
CA PRO A 15 -4.24 3.78 2.16
C PRO A 15 -4.78 2.86 3.26
N GLU A 16 -5.80 2.07 2.95
CA GLU A 16 -6.43 1.13 3.89
C GLU A 16 -5.43 0.21 4.59
N SER A 17 -4.39 -0.26 3.86
CA SER A 17 -3.35 -1.12 4.42
C SER A 17 -2.60 -0.49 5.61
N THR A 18 -2.61 0.84 5.73
CA THR A 18 -1.98 1.56 6.86
C THR A 18 -2.72 1.32 8.18
N ARG A 19 -3.99 0.87 8.14
CA ARG A 19 -4.77 0.50 9.33
C ARG A 19 -4.13 -0.65 10.14
N LEU A 20 -3.22 -1.41 9.53
CA LEU A 20 -2.46 -2.47 10.20
C LEU A 20 -1.43 -1.92 11.20
N ILE A 21 -1.03 -0.65 11.07
CA ILE A 21 -0.14 0.02 12.02
C ILE A 21 -1.00 0.55 13.17
N LYS A 22 -0.77 0.04 14.39
CA LYS A 22 -1.53 0.48 15.58
C LYS A 22 -0.74 1.47 16.42
N HIS A 23 -1.41 2.52 16.87
CA HIS A 23 -0.89 3.49 17.83
C HIS A 23 -2.02 3.91 18.77
N GLU A 24 -1.75 4.07 20.07
CA GLU A 24 -2.77 4.27 21.10
C GLU A 24 -3.68 5.50 20.89
N ASN A 25 -3.23 6.49 20.11
CA ASN A 25 -3.94 7.76 19.90
C ASN A 25 -4.34 8.01 18.44
N VAL A 26 -4.38 6.96 17.61
CA VAL A 26 -4.76 7.09 16.19
C VAL A 26 -6.03 6.30 15.90
N VAL A 27 -7.03 7.00 15.38
CA VAL A 27 -8.28 6.40 14.92
C VAL A 27 -8.36 6.50 13.39
N TYR A 28 -8.60 5.37 12.73
CA TYR A 28 -8.83 5.32 11.30
C TYR A 28 -10.32 5.45 11.00
N ARG A 29 -10.68 6.37 10.09
CA ARG A 29 -12.05 6.54 9.59
C ARG A 29 -12.08 6.37 8.08
N GLN A 30 -13.13 5.74 7.57
CA GLN A 30 -13.38 5.73 6.13
C GLN A 30 -13.85 7.11 5.68
N ILE A 31 -13.53 7.45 4.43
CA ILE A 31 -14.01 8.66 3.75
C ILE A 31 -14.96 8.23 2.64
N ASP A 32 -16.04 8.98 2.44
CA ASP A 32 -17.10 8.63 1.48
C ASP A 32 -16.67 8.77 0.01
N VAL A 33 -15.46 9.26 -0.24
CA VAL A 33 -14.91 9.46 -1.58
C VAL A 33 -13.89 8.37 -1.89
N LEU A 34 -14.20 7.53 -2.88
CA LEU A 34 -13.28 6.52 -3.37
C LEU A 34 -12.09 7.18 -4.09
N HIS A 35 -10.96 7.29 -3.39
CA HIS A 35 -9.70 7.70 -4.00
C HIS A 35 -8.97 6.47 -4.52
N HIS A 36 -8.82 6.37 -5.84
CA HIS A 36 -8.09 5.25 -6.44
C HIS A 36 -6.60 5.42 -6.20
N LYS A 37 -6.00 4.49 -5.45
CA LYS A 37 -4.56 4.37 -5.31
C LYS A 37 -4.08 3.11 -6.03
N GLU A 38 -3.23 3.29 -7.03
CA GLU A 38 -2.56 2.18 -7.69
C GLU A 38 -1.24 1.84 -6.95
N THR A 39 -0.97 0.55 -6.80
CA THR A 39 0.35 0.06 -6.37
C THR A 39 0.98 -0.64 -7.55
N VAL A 40 2.12 -0.12 -8.02
CA VAL A 40 2.81 -0.63 -9.21
C VAL A 40 4.18 -1.20 -8.83
N LEU A 41 4.62 -2.21 -9.59
CA LEU A 41 5.97 -2.74 -9.53
C LEU A 41 6.71 -2.30 -10.80
N ALA A 42 7.91 -1.75 -10.64
CA ALA A 42 8.75 -1.31 -11.75
C ALA A 42 10.15 -1.91 -11.65
N TRP A 43 10.70 -2.33 -12.78
CA TRP A 43 12.07 -2.82 -12.92
C TRP A 43 12.66 -2.40 -14.27
N SER A 44 13.98 -2.43 -14.39
CA SER A 44 14.65 -2.10 -15.66
C SER A 44 14.35 -3.16 -16.71
N LYS A 45 14.05 -2.73 -17.94
CA LYS A 45 13.85 -3.62 -19.10
C LYS A 45 15.08 -4.49 -19.40
N ALA A 46 16.27 -4.04 -19.01
CA ALA A 46 17.51 -4.81 -19.15
C ALA A 46 17.66 -5.93 -18.10
N THR A 47 16.79 -5.95 -17.08
CA THR A 47 16.84 -6.94 -16.00
C THR A 47 16.21 -8.24 -16.51
N GLN A 48 17.05 -9.17 -16.95
CA GLN A 48 16.67 -10.51 -17.44
C GLN A 48 16.80 -11.59 -16.36
N VAL A 49 16.85 -11.20 -15.07
CA VAL A 49 17.12 -12.15 -13.98
C VAL A 49 15.89 -13.05 -13.76
N PRO A 50 16.03 -14.39 -13.76
CA PRO A 50 14.89 -15.31 -13.63
C PRO A 50 14.03 -15.09 -12.40
N VAL A 51 14.60 -14.57 -11.31
CA VAL A 51 13.88 -14.23 -10.08
C VAL A 51 12.82 -13.16 -10.30
N VAL A 52 13.10 -12.16 -11.14
CA VAL A 52 12.14 -11.09 -11.44
C VAL A 52 10.96 -11.67 -12.21
N HIS A 53 11.22 -12.54 -13.19
CA HIS A 53 10.17 -13.20 -13.95
C HIS A 53 9.23 -14.01 -13.05
N ARG A 54 9.79 -14.84 -12.16
CA ARG A 54 8.99 -15.63 -11.21
C ARG A 54 8.15 -14.77 -10.27
N ILE A 55 8.69 -13.64 -9.80
CA ILE A 55 7.93 -12.70 -8.96
C ILE A 55 6.77 -12.10 -9.73
N VAL A 56 6.98 -11.70 -11.00
CA VAL A 56 5.92 -11.15 -11.85
C VAL A 56 4.82 -12.18 -12.10
N GLU A 57 5.18 -13.41 -12.43
CA GLU A 57 4.21 -14.51 -12.61
C GLU A 57 3.39 -14.77 -11.35
N LEU A 58 4.03 -14.79 -10.18
CA LEU A 58 3.35 -14.97 -8.90
C LEU A 58 2.34 -13.85 -8.64
N LEU A 59 2.75 -12.59 -8.82
CA LEU A 59 1.89 -11.43 -8.61
C LEU A 59 0.71 -11.41 -9.60
N GLN A 60 0.92 -11.83 -10.85
CA GLN A 60 -0.15 -11.95 -11.84
C GLN A 60 -1.18 -13.02 -11.46
N LYS A 61 -0.74 -14.18 -10.95
CA LYS A 61 -1.65 -15.22 -10.45
C LYS A 61 -2.51 -14.73 -9.29
N MET A 62 -1.88 -14.09 -8.30
CA MET A 62 -2.60 -13.52 -7.14
C MET A 62 -3.62 -12.45 -7.53
N LYS A 63 -3.40 -11.72 -8.63
CA LYS A 63 -4.36 -10.76 -9.16
C LYS A 63 -5.57 -11.43 -9.83
N SER A 64 -5.38 -12.60 -10.46
CA SER A 64 -6.45 -13.32 -11.18
C SER A 64 -7.39 -14.11 -10.27
N GLU A 65 -6.98 -14.40 -9.04
CA GLU A 65 -7.78 -15.13 -8.04
C GLU A 65 -8.66 -14.22 -7.17
N ARG A 66 -8.59 -12.89 -7.38
CA ARG A 66 -9.43 -11.87 -6.74
C ARG A 66 -10.48 -11.35 -7.71
#